data_AF-A0A6P2M3V3-F1
#
_entry.id   AF-A0A6P2M3V3-F1
#
_cell.length_a   1.000
_cell.length_b   1.000
_cell.length_c   1.000
_cell.angle_alpha   90.00
_cell.angle_beta   90.00
_cell.angle_gamma   90.00
#
_symmetry.space_group_name_H-M   'P 1'
#
loop_
_entity.id
_entity.type
_entity.pdbx_description
1 polymer ?
#
loop_
_entity_poly.entity_id
_entity_poly.type
_entity_poly.pdbx_seq_one_letter_code
_entity_poly.pdbx_strand_id
1 'polypeptide(L)'
;MPRNHQVNRVIAVNSVRNGEGRIDMVNVFTSALGKLERRARYAAVGITGLIVVLAIAFPYARDLAREVMVQSGMGNPDIIIQPGYKVQIDGHETAIFGFDPCPDDPRPWKDYWIGGRPDDSLRPFTGCVVVKPGTNTVRVQFLTGGERVVETWTVEHREHDGMPATVVKRPNGDYVVPAH
;
A
#
# COMPACT_ATOMS: atom_id res chain seq x y z
N MET A 1 99.95 39.40 -10.20
CA MET A 1 98.56 39.86 -10.42
C MET A 1 97.62 39.03 -9.54
N PRO A 2 96.60 39.65 -8.92
CA PRO A 2 95.98 39.18 -7.68
C PRO A 2 94.57 38.61 -7.89
N ARG A 3 94.07 37.84 -6.90
CA ARG A 3 92.71 37.84 -6.29
C ARG A 3 92.46 36.46 -5.66
N ASN A 4 92.32 36.40 -4.33
CA ASN A 4 91.04 36.44 -3.59
C ASN A 4 90.14 35.24 -3.96
N HIS A 5 89.56 34.47 -3.05
CA HIS A 5 89.09 34.78 -1.70
C HIS A 5 88.76 33.45 -1.00
N GLN A 6 89.02 33.40 0.32
CA GLN A 6 88.14 32.94 1.40
C GLN A 6 87.31 31.66 1.28
N VAL A 7 87.42 30.66 2.16
CA VAL A 7 87.31 30.57 3.64
C VAL A 7 86.03 29.79 4.01
N ASN A 8 86.25 28.77 4.83
CA ASN A 8 85.35 28.09 5.75
C ASN A 8 84.03 27.49 5.26
N ARG A 9 84.18 26.20 4.96
CA ARG A 9 83.31 25.11 5.36
C ARG A 9 82.72 25.25 6.78
N VAL A 10 81.47 24.76 6.88
CA VAL A 10 80.71 24.30 8.05
C VAL A 10 80.01 25.38 8.88
N ILE A 11 78.77 25.70 8.48
CA ILE A 11 77.70 25.99 9.44
C ILE A 11 76.81 24.74 9.49
N ALA A 12 76.67 24.24 10.71
CA ALA A 12 75.88 23.09 11.08
C ALA A 12 74.37 23.41 11.03
N VAL A 13 73.62 22.45 10.46
CA VAL A 13 72.46 21.78 11.08
C VAL A 13 71.18 22.59 11.38
N ASN A 14 70.07 21.98 10.95
CA ASN A 14 68.67 22.14 11.36
C ASN A 14 67.85 23.28 10.78
N SER A 15 67.03 22.97 9.76
CA SER A 15 65.57 23.04 9.88
C SER A 15 64.92 22.46 8.61
N VAL A 16 64.72 21.15 8.58
CA VAL A 16 63.84 20.49 7.61
C VAL A 16 62.82 19.71 8.43
N ARG A 17 61.56 20.16 8.37
CA ARG A 17 60.29 19.45 8.63
C ARG A 17 59.29 20.42 9.25
N ASN A 18 58.42 21.02 8.44
CA ASN A 18 57.05 21.40 8.82
C ASN A 18 56.29 22.06 7.65
N GLY A 19 56.25 21.40 6.49
CA GLY A 19 55.51 21.90 5.31
C GLY A 19 54.72 20.85 4.52
N GLU A 20 55.10 19.57 4.60
CA GLU A 20 54.59 18.56 3.67
C GLU A 20 53.25 17.93 4.07
N GLY A 21 52.86 17.96 5.34
CA GLY A 21 51.64 17.27 5.81
C GLY A 21 50.30 18.00 5.58
N ARG A 22 50.31 19.31 5.26
CA ARG A 22 49.09 20.12 5.20
C ARG A 22 48.46 20.19 3.82
N ILE A 23 49.26 20.03 2.76
CA ILE A 23 48.78 20.09 1.36
C ILE A 23 48.15 18.76 0.94
N ASP A 24 48.69 17.64 1.41
CA ASP A 24 48.13 16.31 1.10
C ASP A 24 46.77 16.08 1.73
N MET A 25 46.56 16.53 2.97
CA MET A 25 45.31 16.30 3.69
C MET A 25 44.12 17.07 3.06
N VAL A 26 44.34 18.30 2.57
CA VAL A 26 43.29 19.09 1.89
C VAL A 26 42.90 18.48 0.55
N ASN A 27 43.87 17.96 -0.22
CA ASN A 27 43.60 17.25 -1.49
C ASN A 27 42.86 15.92 -1.29
N VAL A 28 43.08 15.24 -0.15
CA VAL A 28 42.37 13.99 0.19
C VAL A 28 40.91 14.27 0.57
N PHE A 29 40.61 15.34 1.32
CA PHE A 29 39.23 15.68 1.67
C PHE A 29 38.41 16.16 0.46
N THR A 30 38.98 16.97 -0.42
CA THR A 30 38.30 17.45 -1.64
C THR A 30 38.05 16.32 -2.65
N SER A 31 38.99 15.38 -2.79
CA SER A 31 38.81 14.20 -3.65
C SER A 31 37.82 13.17 -3.08
N ALA A 32 37.71 13.05 -1.75
CA ALA A 32 36.71 12.23 -1.08
C ALA A 32 35.30 12.83 -1.20
N LEU A 33 35.15 14.16 -1.01
CA LEU A 33 33.89 14.87 -1.18
C LEU A 33 33.39 14.84 -2.64
N GLY A 34 34.28 15.03 -3.62
CA GLY A 34 33.92 14.94 -5.04
C GLY A 34 33.49 13.53 -5.50
N LYS A 35 34.06 12.47 -4.89
CA LYS A 35 33.63 11.08 -5.14
C LYS A 35 32.24 10.78 -4.56
N LEU A 36 31.90 11.35 -3.41
CA LEU A 36 30.58 11.21 -2.78
C LEU A 36 29.50 11.95 -3.57
N GLU A 37 29.78 13.17 -4.02
CA GLU A 37 28.84 13.96 -4.81
C GLU A 37 28.55 13.32 -6.18
N ARG A 38 29.57 12.75 -6.82
CA ARG A 38 29.40 12.03 -8.09
C ARG A 38 28.55 10.77 -7.91
N ARG A 39 28.76 9.99 -6.84
CA ARG A 39 27.94 8.81 -6.51
C ARG A 39 26.50 9.19 -6.17
N ALA A 40 26.30 10.29 -5.45
CA ALA A 40 24.97 10.80 -5.11
C ALA A 40 24.18 11.22 -6.35
N ARG A 41 24.81 11.88 -7.33
CA ARG A 41 24.17 12.25 -8.60
C ARG A 41 23.78 11.03 -9.43
N TYR A 42 24.64 10.01 -9.52
CA TYR A 42 24.32 8.76 -10.22
C TYR A 42 23.22 7.97 -9.50
N ALA A 43 23.25 7.92 -8.17
CA ALA A 43 22.18 7.29 -7.39
C ALA A 43 20.85 8.01 -7.59
N ALA A 44 20.85 9.35 -7.56
CA ALA A 44 19.67 10.15 -7.82
C ALA A 44 19.09 9.85 -9.21
N VAL A 45 19.89 9.95 -10.27
CA VAL A 45 19.45 9.64 -11.65
C VAL A 45 18.94 8.20 -11.79
N GLY A 46 19.60 7.23 -11.15
CA GLY A 46 19.15 5.84 -11.14
C GLY A 46 17.79 5.67 -10.46
N ILE A 47 17.58 6.33 -9.31
CA ILE A 47 16.31 6.29 -8.58
C ILE A 47 15.21 6.99 -9.38
N THR A 48 15.45 8.18 -9.95
CA THR A 48 14.43 8.86 -10.77
C THR A 48 14.10 8.06 -12.01
N GLY A 49 15.09 7.45 -12.67
CA GLY A 49 14.87 6.56 -13.80
C GLY A 49 13.98 5.38 -13.41
N LEU A 50 14.25 4.73 -12.28
CA LEU A 50 13.43 3.63 -11.76
C LEU A 50 11.99 4.08 -11.46
N ILE A 51 11.81 5.22 -10.80
CA ILE A 51 10.48 5.76 -10.48
C ILE A 51 9.68 6.04 -11.76
N VAL A 52 10.31 6.66 -12.77
CA VAL A 52 9.64 6.96 -14.04
C VAL A 52 9.26 5.67 -14.77
N VAL A 53 10.15 4.68 -14.82
CA VAL A 53 9.86 3.38 -15.43
C VAL A 53 8.71 2.68 -14.70
N LEU A 54 8.70 2.68 -13.37
CA LEU A 54 7.62 2.08 -12.58
C LEU A 54 6.30 2.82 -12.78
N ALA A 55 6.31 4.16 -12.81
CA ALA A 55 5.11 4.95 -13.04
C ALA A 55 4.46 4.69 -14.41
N ILE A 56 5.28 4.41 -15.43
CA ILE A 56 4.78 4.06 -16.78
C ILE A 56 4.36 2.58 -16.82
N ALA A 57 5.14 1.66 -16.27
CA ALA A 57 4.86 0.23 -16.34
C ALA A 57 3.65 -0.20 -15.49
N PHE A 58 3.40 0.49 -14.37
CA PHE A 58 2.34 0.17 -13.43
C PHE A 58 0.91 0.18 -14.03
N PRO A 59 0.46 1.23 -14.76
CA PRO A 59 -0.86 1.21 -15.40
C PRO A 59 -0.98 0.07 -16.43
N TYR A 60 0.04 -0.17 -17.25
CA TYR A 60 0.03 -1.27 -18.21
C TYR A 60 -0.06 -2.65 -17.54
N ALA A 61 0.66 -2.85 -16.44
CA ALA A 61 0.57 -4.08 -15.67
C ALA A 61 -0.83 -4.28 -15.05
N ARG A 62 -1.48 -3.20 -14.61
CA ARG A 62 -2.86 -3.23 -14.10
C ARG A 62 -3.86 -3.61 -15.18
N ASP A 63 -3.77 -3.02 -16.36
CA ASP A 63 -4.69 -3.30 -17.47
C ASP A 63 -4.57 -4.76 -17.93
N LEU A 64 -3.34 -5.27 -18.07
CA LEU A 64 -3.09 -6.69 -18.38
C LEU A 64 -3.65 -7.63 -17.30
N ALA A 65 -3.46 -7.30 -16.03
CA ALA A 65 -4.03 -8.10 -14.95
C ALA A 65 -5.57 -8.11 -14.98
N ARG A 66 -6.19 -6.97 -15.31
CA ARG A 66 -7.64 -6.83 -15.46
C ARG A 66 -8.17 -7.71 -16.59
N GLU A 67 -7.55 -7.67 -17.76
CA GLU A 67 -7.95 -8.49 -18.91
C GLU A 67 -7.83 -9.99 -18.62
N VAL A 68 -6.73 -10.41 -17.99
CA VAL A 68 -6.51 -11.81 -17.62
C VAL A 68 -7.54 -12.28 -16.59
N MET A 69 -7.88 -11.45 -15.59
CA MET A 69 -8.92 -11.79 -14.61
C MET A 69 -10.30 -11.98 -15.26
N VAL A 70 -10.68 -11.08 -16.17
CA VAL A 70 -11.94 -11.17 -16.92
C VAL A 70 -11.97 -12.42 -17.81
N GLN A 71 -10.89 -12.71 -18.56
CA GLN A 71 -10.82 -13.87 -19.45
C GLN A 71 -10.81 -15.21 -18.72
N SER A 72 -10.21 -15.27 -17.53
CA SER A 72 -10.06 -16.52 -16.77
C SER A 72 -11.35 -16.95 -16.07
N GLY A 73 -12.45 -16.20 -16.22
CA GLY A 73 -13.66 -16.42 -15.43
C GLY A 73 -13.48 -16.14 -13.94
N MET A 74 -12.33 -15.56 -13.54
CA MET A 74 -12.08 -14.99 -12.22
C MET A 74 -12.71 -13.59 -12.17
N GLY A 75 -14.03 -13.54 -12.41
CA GLY A 75 -14.81 -12.31 -12.33
C GLY A 75 -14.81 -11.74 -10.91
N ASN A 76 -15.52 -10.63 -10.71
CA ASN A 76 -15.70 -10.06 -9.37
C ASN A 76 -16.18 -11.17 -8.41
N PRO A 77 -15.53 -11.37 -7.26
CA PRO A 77 -15.97 -12.39 -6.30
C PRO A 77 -17.33 -12.01 -5.72
N ASP A 78 -18.08 -13.01 -5.25
CA ASP A 78 -19.23 -12.79 -4.38
C ASP A 78 -18.71 -12.18 -3.07
N ILE A 79 -19.29 -11.05 -2.66
CA ILE A 79 -18.95 -10.42 -1.37
C ILE A 79 -19.85 -11.06 -0.30
N ILE A 80 -19.21 -11.67 0.68
CA ILE A 80 -19.88 -12.39 1.76
C ILE A 80 -19.62 -11.64 3.06
N ILE A 81 -20.69 -11.16 3.69
CA ILE A 81 -20.58 -10.55 5.02
C ILE A 81 -20.98 -11.60 6.05
N GLN A 82 -20.07 -11.85 7.00
CA GLN A 82 -20.30 -12.80 8.07
C GLN A 82 -21.55 -12.42 8.89
N PRO A 83 -22.37 -13.41 9.30
CA PRO A 83 -23.50 -13.15 10.19
C PRO A 83 -23.01 -12.52 11.49
N GLY A 84 -23.64 -11.43 11.92
CA GLY A 84 -23.26 -10.69 13.12
C GLY A 84 -22.16 -9.65 12.90
N TYR A 85 -21.68 -9.46 11.67
CA TYR A 85 -20.79 -8.35 11.34
C TYR A 85 -21.42 -7.01 11.73
N LYS A 86 -20.63 -6.12 12.31
CA LYS A 86 -21.12 -4.83 12.82
C LYS A 86 -20.90 -3.72 11.81
N VAL A 87 -21.96 -2.96 11.58
CA VAL A 87 -21.95 -1.76 10.73
C VAL A 87 -22.56 -0.60 11.50
N GLN A 88 -22.28 0.62 11.05
CA GLN A 88 -22.87 1.81 11.66
C GLN A 88 -24.27 2.07 11.08
N ILE A 89 -25.29 2.03 11.94
CA ILE A 89 -26.70 2.28 11.61
C ILE A 89 -27.20 3.36 12.57
N ASP A 90 -27.64 4.49 12.02
CA ASP A 90 -28.16 5.63 12.80
C ASP A 90 -27.22 6.05 13.95
N GLY A 91 -25.91 6.01 13.70
CA GLY A 91 -24.84 6.33 14.66
C GLY A 91 -24.44 5.20 15.61
N HIS A 92 -25.11 4.05 15.59
CA HIS A 92 -24.90 2.94 16.51
C HIS A 92 -24.22 1.74 15.82
N GLU A 93 -23.34 1.05 16.55
CA GLU A 93 -22.82 -0.24 16.11
C GLU A 93 -23.92 -1.29 16.14
N THR A 94 -24.28 -1.80 14.97
CA THR A 94 -25.39 -2.73 14.82
C THR A 94 -24.94 -3.98 14.08
N ALA A 95 -25.20 -5.14 14.69
CA ALA A 95 -24.92 -6.43 14.09
C ALA A 95 -25.97 -6.74 13.00
N ILE A 96 -25.49 -7.07 11.81
CA ILE A 96 -26.35 -7.40 10.66
C ILE A 96 -26.31 -8.90 10.36
N PHE A 97 -27.43 -9.38 9.83
CA PHE A 97 -27.59 -10.76 9.39
C PHE A 97 -28.28 -10.77 8.03
N GLY A 98 -27.95 -11.76 7.22
CA GLY A 98 -28.65 -11.98 5.96
C GLY A 98 -29.59 -13.17 6.04
N PHE A 99 -30.09 -13.54 4.87
CA PHE A 99 -31.02 -14.64 4.68
C PHE A 99 -30.41 -15.77 3.83
N ASP A 100 -29.28 -15.50 3.18
CA ASP A 100 -28.65 -16.43 2.27
C ASP A 100 -27.79 -17.44 3.03
N PRO A 101 -27.68 -18.68 2.52
CA PRO A 101 -26.74 -19.63 3.07
C PRO A 101 -25.32 -19.10 2.90
N CYS A 102 -24.54 -19.21 3.97
CA CYS A 102 -23.11 -18.92 3.93
C CYS A 102 -22.40 -19.95 3.04
N PRO A 103 -21.58 -19.52 2.06
CA PRO A 103 -20.86 -20.45 1.20
C PRO A 103 -19.77 -21.21 1.97
N ASP A 104 -19.52 -22.47 1.59
CA ASP A 104 -18.50 -23.31 2.23
C ASP A 104 -17.11 -23.19 1.57
N ASP A 105 -17.03 -22.58 0.38
CA ASP A 105 -15.83 -22.56 -0.46
C ASP A 105 -14.77 -21.58 0.12
N PRO A 106 -13.53 -22.02 0.38
CA PRO A 106 -12.49 -21.18 0.97
C PRO A 106 -11.77 -20.27 -0.05
N ARG A 107 -12.10 -20.35 -1.35
CA ARG A 107 -11.34 -19.69 -2.41
C ARG A 107 -11.66 -18.19 -2.47
N PRO A 108 -10.70 -17.29 -2.16
CA PRO A 108 -10.96 -15.85 -2.07
C PRO A 108 -11.27 -15.19 -3.42
N TRP A 109 -10.89 -15.83 -4.53
CA TRP A 109 -11.23 -15.37 -5.88
C TRP A 109 -12.69 -15.67 -6.27
N LYS A 110 -13.41 -16.42 -5.44
CA LYS A 110 -14.83 -16.73 -5.63
C LYS A 110 -15.67 -16.07 -4.56
N ASP A 111 -15.29 -16.24 -3.29
CA ASP A 111 -16.04 -15.74 -2.14
C ASP A 111 -15.13 -14.86 -1.27
N TYR A 112 -15.37 -13.55 -1.28
CA TYR A 112 -14.61 -12.57 -0.50
C TYR A 112 -15.31 -12.27 0.82
N TRP A 113 -14.70 -12.68 1.93
CA TRP A 113 -15.28 -12.59 3.27
C TRP A 113 -14.97 -11.27 3.98
N ILE A 114 -16.01 -10.55 4.36
CA ILE A 114 -15.97 -9.38 5.25
C ILE A 114 -16.31 -9.85 6.68
N GLY A 115 -15.44 -9.52 7.63
CA GLY A 115 -15.56 -9.96 9.04
C GLY A 115 -14.82 -11.26 9.35
N GLY A 116 -14.31 -11.96 8.34
CA GLY A 116 -13.68 -13.27 8.48
C GLY A 116 -14.67 -14.42 8.23
N ARG A 117 -14.14 -15.65 8.15
CA ARG A 117 -14.97 -16.84 8.00
C ARG A 117 -15.51 -17.23 9.38
N PRO A 118 -16.82 -17.53 9.51
CA PRO A 118 -17.35 -18.06 10.76
C PRO A 118 -16.68 -19.38 11.09
N ASP A 119 -16.31 -19.55 12.36
CA ASP A 119 -15.76 -20.80 12.86
C ASP A 119 -16.83 -21.90 12.77
N ASP A 120 -16.46 -23.13 12.42
CA ASP A 120 -17.42 -24.21 12.08
C ASP A 120 -18.38 -24.56 13.25
N SER A 121 -18.03 -24.14 14.47
CA SER A 121 -18.83 -24.27 15.70
C SER A 121 -19.97 -23.25 15.82
N LEU A 122 -19.93 -22.18 15.02
CA LEU A 122 -20.91 -21.11 14.92
C LEU A 122 -21.57 -21.17 13.55
N ARG A 123 -22.23 -22.29 13.19
CA ARG A 123 -23.25 -22.25 12.14
C ARG A 123 -24.41 -21.47 12.73
N PRO A 124 -24.53 -20.17 12.45
CA PRO A 124 -25.56 -19.41 13.13
C PRO A 124 -26.90 -19.82 12.51
N PHE A 125 -27.97 -19.82 13.32
CA PHE A 125 -29.34 -19.93 12.81
C PHE A 125 -29.75 -18.73 11.93
N THR A 126 -28.79 -17.89 11.52
CA THR A 126 -28.95 -16.67 10.73
C THR A 126 -28.05 -16.73 9.50
N GLY A 127 -28.53 -16.21 8.37
CA GLY A 127 -27.84 -16.29 7.08
C GLY A 127 -26.73 -15.25 6.92
N CYS A 128 -25.87 -15.48 5.93
CA CYS A 128 -24.91 -14.50 5.43
C CYS A 128 -25.61 -13.44 4.58
N VAL A 129 -25.03 -12.24 4.53
CA VAL A 129 -25.40 -11.26 3.51
C VAL A 129 -24.50 -11.52 2.30
N VAL A 130 -25.10 -11.97 1.19
CA VAL A 130 -24.36 -12.36 -0.02
C VAL A 130 -24.65 -11.36 -1.13
N VAL A 131 -23.60 -10.69 -1.61
CA VAL A 131 -23.68 -9.71 -2.70
C VAL A 131 -22.93 -10.25 -3.91
N LYS A 132 -23.68 -10.76 -4.89
CA LYS A 132 -23.13 -11.25 -6.15
C LYS A 132 -22.80 -10.08 -7.09
N PRO A 133 -21.90 -10.26 -8.08
CA PRO A 133 -21.49 -9.20 -9.02
C PRO A 133 -22.61 -8.51 -9.80
N GLY A 134 -23.77 -9.15 -9.96
CA GLY A 134 -24.94 -8.58 -10.64
C GLY A 134 -26.08 -8.17 -9.71
N THR A 135 -25.91 -8.33 -8.39
CA THR A 135 -26.96 -8.04 -7.41
C THR A 135 -27.04 -6.53 -7.18
N ASN A 136 -28.21 -5.94 -7.42
CA ASN A 136 -28.46 -4.51 -7.18
C ASN A 136 -29.16 -4.23 -5.85
N THR A 137 -29.65 -5.28 -5.18
CA THR A 137 -30.36 -5.17 -3.91
C THR A 137 -30.06 -6.36 -3.02
N VAL A 138 -29.85 -6.13 -1.73
CA VAL A 138 -29.61 -7.18 -0.76
C VAL A 138 -30.52 -7.01 0.45
N ARG A 139 -31.07 -8.12 0.96
CA ARG A 139 -31.93 -8.10 2.13
C ARG A 139 -31.10 -8.32 3.39
N VAL A 140 -31.27 -7.44 4.35
CA VAL A 140 -30.53 -7.45 5.62
C VAL A 140 -31.52 -7.36 6.77
N GLN A 141 -31.25 -8.08 7.83
CA GLN A 141 -31.98 -7.96 9.10
C GLN A 141 -31.02 -7.56 10.22
N PHE A 142 -31.52 -6.76 11.14
CA PHE A 142 -30.80 -6.35 12.34
C PHE A 142 -31.76 -6.05 13.48
N LEU A 143 -31.22 -5.83 14.68
CA LEU A 143 -31.99 -5.43 15.84
C LEU A 143 -31.79 -3.94 16.09
N THR A 144 -32.88 -3.19 16.24
CA THR A 144 -32.86 -1.81 16.71
C THR A 144 -33.83 -1.67 17.87
N GLY A 145 -33.38 -1.12 19.00
CA GLY A 145 -34.24 -0.98 20.19
C GLY A 145 -34.86 -2.29 20.72
N GLY A 146 -34.29 -3.46 20.38
CA GLY A 146 -34.84 -4.78 20.72
C GLY A 146 -35.82 -5.36 19.71
N GLU A 147 -36.24 -4.59 18.70
CA GLU A 147 -37.10 -5.06 17.61
C GLU A 147 -36.28 -5.51 16.40
N ARG A 148 -36.77 -6.56 15.72
CA ARG A 148 -36.17 -7.05 14.47
C ARG A 148 -36.66 -6.22 13.31
N VAL A 149 -35.74 -5.54 12.65
CA VAL A 149 -35.97 -4.77 11.44
C VAL A 149 -35.40 -5.52 10.26
N VAL A 150 -36.14 -5.49 9.14
CA VAL A 150 -35.70 -6.04 7.86
C VAL A 150 -35.68 -4.89 6.85
N GLU A 151 -34.53 -4.67 6.24
CA GLU A 151 -34.32 -3.67 5.21
C GLU A 151 -33.87 -4.32 3.90
N THR A 152 -34.23 -3.68 2.79
CA THR A 152 -33.67 -4.00 1.47
C THR A 152 -32.70 -2.88 1.10
N TRP A 153 -31.42 -3.19 1.11
CA TRP A 153 -30.35 -2.26 0.78
C TRP A 153 -30.06 -2.27 -0.71
N THR A 154 -29.70 -1.11 -1.26
CA THR A 154 -29.28 -0.97 -2.66
C THR A 154 -27.78 -1.19 -2.75
N VAL A 155 -27.37 -1.98 -3.73
CA VAL A 155 -25.97 -2.24 -4.05
C VAL A 155 -25.63 -1.49 -5.32
N GLU A 156 -24.60 -0.65 -5.25
CA GLU A 156 -24.06 0.09 -6.37
C GLU A 156 -22.67 -0.44 -6.70
N HIS A 157 -22.53 -0.95 -7.92
CA HIS A 157 -21.26 -1.37 -8.49
C HIS A 157 -20.62 -0.17 -9.20
N ARG A 158 -19.48 0.28 -8.69
CA ARG A 158 -18.75 1.46 -9.19
C ARG A 158 -17.32 1.07 -9.53
N GLU A 159 -16.61 1.96 -10.20
CA GLU A 159 -15.16 1.86 -10.42
C GLU A 159 -14.46 2.96 -9.62
N HIS A 160 -13.44 2.57 -8.85
CA HIS A 160 -12.59 3.47 -8.09
C HIS A 160 -11.14 3.15 -8.38
N ASP A 161 -10.37 4.11 -8.88
CA ASP A 161 -8.96 3.96 -9.29
C ASP A 161 -8.70 2.78 -10.25
N GLY A 162 -9.61 2.57 -11.19
CA GLY A 162 -9.53 1.47 -12.16
C GLY A 162 -9.94 0.10 -11.60
N MET A 163 -10.37 0.03 -10.34
CA MET A 163 -10.75 -1.20 -9.65
C MET A 163 -12.25 -1.24 -9.37
N PRO A 164 -12.89 -2.42 -9.48
CA PRO A 164 -14.29 -2.58 -9.11
C PRO A 164 -14.47 -2.32 -7.62
N ALA A 165 -15.43 -1.47 -7.27
CA ALA A 165 -15.79 -1.11 -5.91
C ALA A 165 -17.30 -1.30 -5.73
N THR A 166 -17.68 -2.01 -4.67
CA THR A 166 -19.09 -2.23 -4.33
C THR A 166 -19.46 -1.37 -3.14
N VAL A 167 -20.46 -0.52 -3.30
CA VAL A 167 -20.97 0.36 -2.25
C VAL A 167 -22.39 -0.02 -1.92
N VAL A 168 -22.73 -0.07 -0.64
CA VAL A 168 -24.07 -0.45 -0.18
C VAL A 168 -24.75 0.75 0.47
N LYS A 169 -26.01 0.98 0.08
CA LYS A 169 -26.86 2.07 0.57
C LYS A 169 -28.10 1.53 1.26
N ARG A 170 -28.43 2.14 2.39
CA ARG A 170 -29.69 1.91 3.09
C ARG A 170 -30.87 2.58 2.39
N PRO A 171 -32.12 2.21 2.72
CA PRO A 171 -33.32 2.82 2.13
C PRO A 171 -33.45 4.31 2.40
N ASN A 172 -32.86 4.80 3.50
CA ASN A 172 -32.84 6.21 3.87
C ASN A 172 -31.81 7.04 3.06
N GLY A 173 -31.01 6.40 2.20
CA GLY A 173 -29.97 7.04 1.39
C GLY A 173 -28.57 7.00 2.01
N ASP A 174 -28.42 6.56 3.26
CA ASP A 174 -27.13 6.50 3.94
C ASP A 174 -26.25 5.37 3.39
N TYR A 175 -24.95 5.63 3.40
CA TYR A 175 -23.94 4.62 3.08
C TYR A 175 -23.69 3.71 4.27
N VAL A 176 -23.62 2.41 4.00
CA VAL A 176 -23.24 1.42 5.02
C VAL A 176 -21.73 1.43 5.18
N VAL A 177 -21.27 1.68 6.41
CA VAL A 177 -19.84 1.67 6.76
C VAL A 177 -19.57 0.66 7.89
N PRO A 178 -18.38 0.03 7.92
CA PRO A 178 -17.95 -0.80 9.04
C PRO A 178 -18.03 -0.04 10.38
N ALA A 179 -18.45 -0.72 11.43
CA ALA A 179 -18.26 -0.22 12.79
C ALA A 179 -16.77 -0.28 13.16
N HIS A 180 -16.28 0.71 13.92
CA HIS A 180 -14.91 0.80 14.41
C HIS A 180 -14.72 0.18 15.79
#